data_AF-A0A0N0UW61-F1
#
_entry.id   AF-A0A0N0UW61-F1
#
_cell.length_a   1.000
_cell.length_b   1.000
_cell.length_c   1.000
_cell.angle_alpha   90.00
_cell.angle_beta   90.00
_cell.angle_gamma   90.00
#
_symmetry.space_group_name_H-M   'P 1'
#
loop_
_entity.id
_entity.type
_entity.pdbx_description
1 polymer ?
#
loop_
_entity_poly.entity_id
_entity_poly.type
_entity_poly.pdbx_seq_one_letter_code
_entity_poly.pdbx_strand_id
1 'polypeptide(L)'
;MNQFKEDVLKELQDVKLSQQRKQVIAEKARRKVQRKAGGQWTYRIVFATFTIFVIGFSYILTQQKGQQSSGHQAASLQSDTWHWWLLFNSDYVRGFILLSIFIGATFMVKRYLLKKGYGLPVCIECGESWSEKDARKLYRKNSEIVCPHCGQKQYRTKKSMQISGVMTMPVPLLIMLQHVFQHFVIGLIFFLVGMFFYHYQIAPYVFKLQEKDPMNEPLW
;
A
#
# COMPACT_ATOMS: atom_id res chain seq x y z
N MET A 1 27.33 38.14 -2.70
CA MET A 1 25.94 37.78 -3.09
C MET A 1 25.76 37.58 -4.60
N ASN A 2 26.57 38.22 -5.47
CA ASN A 2 26.45 38.07 -6.93
C ASN A 2 27.06 36.76 -7.47
N GLN A 3 28.17 36.28 -6.94
CA GLN A 3 28.79 35.01 -7.37
C GLN A 3 27.86 33.80 -7.18
N PHE A 4 27.19 33.70 -6.03
CA PHE A 4 26.23 32.62 -5.77
C PHE A 4 25.08 32.61 -6.78
N LYS A 5 24.60 33.79 -7.18
CA LYS A 5 23.53 33.92 -8.17
C LYS A 5 24.00 33.47 -9.55
N GLU A 6 25.24 33.78 -9.91
CA GLU A 6 25.84 33.39 -11.18
C GLU A 6 26.14 31.88 -11.25
N ASP A 7 26.65 31.30 -10.17
CA ASP A 7 26.90 29.85 -10.08
C ASP A 7 25.59 29.05 -10.13
N VAL A 8 24.56 29.50 -9.41
CA VAL A 8 23.22 28.88 -9.48
C VAL A 8 22.61 29.02 -10.88
N LEU A 9 22.78 30.17 -11.54
CA LEU A 9 22.30 30.36 -12.92
C LEU A 9 23.04 29.45 -13.91
N LYS A 10 24.34 29.22 -13.70
CA LYS A 10 25.18 28.36 -14.52
C LYS A 10 24.82 26.87 -14.35
N GLU A 11 24.59 26.41 -13.12
CA GLU A 11 24.07 25.07 -12.86
C GLU A 11 22.64 24.88 -13.40
N LEU A 12 21.76 25.87 -13.26
CA LEU A 12 20.41 25.83 -13.83
C LEU A 12 20.42 25.81 -15.37
N GLN A 13 21.44 26.39 -16.01
CA GLN A 13 21.66 26.33 -17.44
C GLN A 13 22.08 24.93 -17.89
N ASP A 14 22.90 24.23 -17.11
CA ASP A 14 23.34 22.87 -17.40
C ASP A 14 22.23 21.83 -17.13
N VAL A 15 21.37 22.10 -16.13
CA VAL A 15 20.16 21.32 -15.83
C VAL A 15 18.99 21.64 -16.80
N LYS A 16 19.17 22.58 -17.74
CA LYS A 16 18.14 22.98 -18.69
C LYS A 16 17.92 21.84 -19.70
N LEU A 17 17.03 20.93 -19.34
CA LEU A 17 16.55 19.80 -20.16
C LEU A 17 16.52 20.19 -21.64
N SER A 18 17.28 19.46 -22.46
CA SER A 18 17.37 19.70 -23.90
C SER A 18 15.96 19.80 -24.51
N GLN A 19 15.79 20.65 -25.53
CA GLN A 19 14.48 20.88 -26.15
C GLN A 19 13.80 19.57 -26.60
N GLN A 20 14.59 18.60 -27.07
CA GLN A 20 14.11 17.25 -27.38
C GLN A 20 13.58 16.51 -26.16
N ARG A 21 14.28 16.53 -25.01
CA ARG A 21 13.78 15.90 -23.77
C ARG A 21 12.47 16.53 -23.28
N LYS A 22 12.33 17.85 -23.40
CA LYS A 22 11.08 18.55 -23.05
C LYS A 22 9.91 18.10 -23.91
N GLN A 23 10.12 17.94 -25.22
CA GLN A 23 9.10 17.46 -26.13
C GLN A 23 8.69 16.01 -25.84
N VAL A 24 9.64 15.13 -25.56
CA VAL A 24 9.37 13.73 -25.18
C VAL A 24 8.58 13.64 -23.87
N ILE A 25 8.92 14.45 -22.87
CA ILE A 25 8.18 14.51 -21.59
C ILE A 25 6.76 15.03 -21.81
N ALA A 26 6.59 16.08 -22.62
CA ALA A 26 5.28 16.65 -22.94
C ALA A 26 4.38 15.66 -23.70
N GLU A 27 4.94 14.91 -24.64
CA GLU A 27 4.20 13.92 -25.42
C GLU A 27 3.78 12.71 -24.56
N LYS A 28 4.69 12.22 -23.70
CA LYS A 28 4.39 11.14 -22.74
C LYS A 28 3.31 11.57 -21.73
N ALA A 29 3.32 12.83 -21.28
CA ALA A 29 2.29 13.37 -20.41
C ALA A 29 0.90 13.38 -21.09
N ARG A 30 0.84 13.80 -22.36
CA ARG A 30 -0.41 13.79 -23.16
C ARG A 30 -0.98 12.38 -23.34
N ARG A 31 -0.16 11.38 -23.66
CA ARG A 31 -0.61 9.97 -23.79
C ARG A 31 -1.15 9.41 -22.48
N LYS A 32 -0.56 9.79 -21.33
CA LYS A 32 -0.98 9.31 -20.01
C LYS A 32 -2.32 9.90 -19.56
N VAL A 33 -2.61 11.14 -19.95
CA VAL A 33 -3.92 11.78 -19.74
C VAL A 33 -5.01 11.06 -20.54
N GLN A 34 -4.75 10.70 -21.80
CA GLN A 34 -5.70 9.94 -22.63
C GLN A 34 -6.00 8.54 -22.05
N ARG A 35 -5.01 7.86 -21.47
CA ARG A 35 -5.22 6.56 -20.80
C ARG A 35 -6.02 6.63 -19.49
N LYS A 36 -6.11 7.81 -18.85
CA LYS A 36 -6.83 7.99 -17.58
C LYS A 36 -8.34 8.25 -17.75
N ALA A 37 -8.85 8.31 -18.97
CA ALA A 37 -10.28 8.45 -19.28
C ALA A 37 -11.11 7.18 -19.00
N GLY A 38 -10.71 6.38 -18.00
CA GLY A 38 -11.40 5.15 -17.57
C GLY A 38 -12.21 5.36 -16.29
N GLY A 39 -12.99 6.44 -16.19
CA GLY A 39 -13.83 6.77 -15.02
C GLY A 39 -15.08 5.90 -14.85
N GLN A 40 -15.32 4.98 -15.79
CA GLN A 40 -16.55 4.18 -15.83
C GLN A 40 -16.54 2.98 -14.85
N TRP A 41 -15.35 2.48 -14.46
CA TRP A 41 -15.23 1.30 -13.59
C TRP A 41 -15.47 1.61 -12.11
N THR A 42 -15.09 2.80 -11.65
CA THR A 42 -15.29 3.24 -10.26
C THR A 42 -16.77 3.35 -9.90
N TYR A 43 -17.63 3.77 -10.84
CA TYR A 43 -19.07 3.90 -10.58
C TYR A 43 -19.77 2.54 -10.46
N ARG A 44 -19.34 1.55 -11.26
CA ARG A 44 -19.91 0.19 -11.24
C ARG A 44 -19.65 -0.52 -9.92
N ILE A 45 -18.45 -0.38 -9.37
CA ILE A 45 -18.09 -0.98 -8.07
C ILE A 45 -18.87 -0.31 -6.93
N VAL A 46 -18.96 1.03 -6.93
CA VAL A 46 -19.71 1.77 -5.90
C VAL A 46 -21.19 1.38 -5.92
N PHE A 47 -21.80 1.30 -7.11
CA PHE A 47 -23.20 0.89 -7.24
C PHE A 47 -23.46 -0.55 -6.77
N ALA A 48 -22.57 -1.49 -7.10
CA ALA A 48 -22.66 -2.87 -6.62
C ALA A 48 -22.54 -2.97 -5.09
N THR A 49 -21.63 -2.22 -4.48
CA THR A 49 -21.49 -2.20 -3.01
C THR A 49 -22.71 -1.58 -2.33
N PHE A 50 -23.28 -0.52 -2.92
CA PHE A 50 -24.45 0.15 -2.37
C PHE A 50 -25.71 -0.74 -2.47
N THR A 51 -25.90 -1.44 -3.58
CA THR A 51 -27.04 -2.36 -3.76
C THR A 51 -26.99 -3.53 -2.79
N ILE A 52 -25.82 -4.13 -2.56
CA ILE A 52 -25.66 -5.19 -1.55
C ILE A 52 -25.98 -4.65 -0.15
N PHE A 53 -25.54 -3.43 0.17
CA PHE A 53 -25.83 -2.80 1.47
C PHE A 53 -27.33 -2.54 1.67
N VAL A 54 -28.02 -2.00 0.66
CA VAL A 54 -29.46 -1.73 0.74
C VAL A 54 -30.24 -3.04 0.91
N ILE A 55 -29.91 -4.08 0.15
CA ILE A 55 -30.57 -5.40 0.27
C ILE A 55 -30.33 -6.00 1.65
N GLY A 56 -29.08 -5.97 2.15
CA GLY A 56 -28.75 -6.47 3.47
C GLY A 56 -29.47 -5.70 4.59
N PHE A 57 -29.52 -4.38 4.48
CA PHE A 57 -30.19 -3.53 5.48
C PHE A 57 -31.71 -3.72 5.46
N SER A 58 -32.32 -3.82 4.28
CA SER A 58 -33.75 -4.13 4.13
C SER A 58 -34.09 -5.51 4.70
N TYR A 59 -33.23 -6.52 4.51
CA TYR A 59 -33.44 -7.84 5.08
C TYR A 59 -33.46 -7.81 6.61
N ILE A 60 -32.50 -7.09 7.23
CA ILE A 60 -32.42 -6.93 8.69
C ILE A 60 -33.65 -6.21 9.24
N LEU A 61 -34.09 -5.12 8.60
CA LEU A 61 -35.30 -4.39 9.01
C LEU A 61 -36.57 -5.24 8.90
N THR A 62 -36.60 -6.16 7.94
CA THR A 62 -37.76 -7.05 7.74
C THR A 62 -37.81 -8.14 8.82
N GLN A 63 -36.65 -8.67 9.26
CA GLN A 63 -36.61 -9.60 10.40
C GLN A 63 -37.04 -8.93 11.71
N GLN A 64 -36.61 -7.68 11.95
CA GLN A 64 -36.97 -6.96 13.16
C GLN A 64 -38.49 -6.73 13.29
N LYS A 65 -39.18 -6.56 12.15
CA LYS A 65 -40.64 -6.41 12.11
C LYS A 65 -41.40 -7.71 12.39
N GLY A 66 -40.82 -8.86 12.03
CA GLY A 66 -41.39 -10.18 12.33
C GLY A 66 -41.29 -10.58 13.80
N GLN A 67 -40.36 -10.00 14.55
CA GLN A 67 -40.12 -10.31 15.97
C GLN A 67 -40.94 -9.43 16.93
N GLN A 68 -41.53 -8.33 16.45
CA GLN A 68 -42.35 -7.41 17.24
C GLN A 68 -43.83 -7.80 17.36
N SER A 69 -44.32 -8.77 16.58
CA SER A 69 -45.73 -9.24 16.65
C SER A 69 -45.97 -10.45 17.54
N SER A 70 -44.91 -11.08 18.08
CA SER A 70 -45.00 -12.13 19.10
C SER A 70 -44.70 -11.54 20.48
N GLY A 71 -45.76 -11.25 21.22
CA GLY A 71 -45.71 -10.69 22.57
C GLY A 71 -45.08 -11.63 23.61
N HIS A 72 -44.62 -10.99 24.69
CA HIS A 72 -44.20 -11.54 25.98
C HIS A 72 -42.95 -12.43 26.00
N GLN A 73 -41.79 -11.81 26.20
CA GLN A 73 -40.74 -12.31 27.10
C GLN A 73 -39.65 -11.23 27.31
N ALA A 74 -39.88 -10.37 28.30
CA ALA A 74 -38.84 -9.51 28.86
C ALA A 74 -37.97 -10.32 29.85
N ALA A 75 -37.20 -11.29 29.35
CA ALA A 75 -36.20 -12.02 30.15
C ALA A 75 -35.13 -12.78 29.32
N SER A 76 -34.91 -12.48 28.03
CA SER A 76 -33.92 -13.22 27.21
C SER A 76 -32.90 -12.35 26.45
N LEU A 77 -32.93 -11.02 26.62
CA LEU A 77 -31.96 -10.07 26.02
C LEU A 77 -30.55 -10.14 26.63
N GLN A 78 -30.24 -11.19 27.39
CA GLN A 78 -28.88 -11.54 27.82
C GLN A 78 -28.35 -12.80 27.14
N SER A 79 -29.11 -13.47 26.26
CA SER A 79 -28.66 -14.70 25.58
C SER A 79 -28.06 -14.45 24.19
N ASP A 80 -28.55 -13.45 23.45
CA ASP A 80 -28.08 -13.20 22.07
C ASP A 80 -26.74 -12.46 21.99
N THR A 81 -26.33 -11.74 23.04
CA THR A 81 -25.02 -11.06 23.10
C THR A 81 -23.85 -12.03 23.33
N TRP A 82 -24.10 -13.24 23.83
CA TRP A 82 -23.07 -14.24 24.11
C TRP A 82 -22.67 -15.07 22.88
N HIS A 83 -23.56 -15.20 21.89
CA HIS A 83 -23.31 -16.04 20.72
C HIS A 83 -22.19 -15.48 19.82
N TRP A 84 -22.06 -14.14 19.75
CA TRP A 84 -20.98 -13.48 18.99
C TRP A 84 -19.62 -13.64 19.68
N TRP A 85 -19.56 -13.52 21.00
CA TRP A 85 -18.32 -13.72 21.77
C TRP A 85 -17.79 -15.17 21.65
N LEU A 86 -18.68 -16.15 21.54
CA LEU A 86 -18.30 -17.53 21.28
C LEU A 86 -17.60 -17.71 19.92
N LEU A 87 -18.07 -17.00 18.88
CA LEU A 87 -17.43 -17.01 17.56
C LEU A 87 -16.02 -16.42 17.60
N PHE A 88 -15.80 -15.36 18.38
CA PHE A 88 -14.46 -14.79 18.61
C PHE A 88 -13.57 -15.64 19.52
N ASN A 89 -14.08 -16.72 20.12
CA ASN A 89 -13.26 -17.61 20.94
C ASN A 89 -12.39 -18.55 20.10
N SER A 90 -12.75 -18.78 18.83
CA SER A 90 -11.95 -19.58 17.91
C SER A 90 -10.72 -18.81 17.42
N ASP A 91 -9.55 -19.41 17.57
CA ASP A 91 -8.28 -18.85 17.06
C ASP A 91 -8.31 -18.65 15.53
N TYR A 92 -9.09 -19.44 14.79
CA TYR A 92 -9.24 -19.24 13.34
C TYR A 92 -9.98 -17.94 13.03
N VAL A 93 -11.03 -17.62 13.79
CA VAL A 93 -11.78 -16.37 13.61
C VAL A 93 -10.88 -15.17 13.93
N ARG A 94 -10.12 -15.24 15.02
CA ARG A 94 -9.10 -14.22 15.35
C ARG A 94 -8.05 -14.08 14.24
N GLY A 95 -7.63 -15.20 13.65
CA GLY A 95 -6.71 -15.25 12.51
C GLY A 95 -7.26 -14.57 11.25
N PHE A 96 -8.51 -14.84 10.88
CA PHE A 96 -9.16 -14.18 9.73
C PHE A 96 -9.37 -12.68 9.95
N ILE A 97 -9.65 -12.26 11.18
CA ILE A 97 -9.73 -10.84 11.54
C ILE A 97 -8.35 -10.19 11.39
N LEU A 98 -7.30 -10.83 11.90
CA LEU A 98 -5.92 -10.36 11.75
C LEU A 98 -5.54 -10.21 10.27
N LEU A 99 -5.86 -11.20 9.43
CA LEU A 99 -5.63 -11.10 7.97
C LEU A 99 -6.40 -9.94 7.35
N SER A 100 -7.67 -9.75 7.72
CA SER A 100 -8.50 -8.65 7.22
C SER A 100 -7.91 -7.30 7.57
N ILE A 101 -7.35 -7.16 8.79
CA ILE A 101 -6.62 -5.96 9.22
C ILE A 101 -5.37 -5.75 8.35
N PHE A 102 -4.56 -6.79 8.12
CA PHE A 102 -3.39 -6.69 7.24
C PHE A 102 -3.77 -6.28 5.82
N ILE A 103 -4.83 -6.85 5.25
CA ILE A 103 -5.32 -6.52 3.91
C ILE A 103 -5.79 -5.06 3.87
N GLY A 104 -6.57 -4.63 4.85
CA GLY A 104 -7.04 -3.25 4.98
C GLY A 104 -5.88 -2.25 5.11
N ALA A 105 -4.92 -2.53 6.00
CA ALA A 105 -3.72 -1.73 6.18
C ALA A 105 -2.89 -1.67 4.88
N THR A 106 -2.78 -2.79 4.17
CA THR A 106 -2.10 -2.85 2.86
C THR A 106 -2.72 -1.89 1.87
N PHE A 107 -4.06 -1.91 1.75
CA PHE A 107 -4.77 -1.02 0.85
C PHE A 107 -4.63 0.45 1.25
N MET A 108 -4.72 0.75 2.55
CA MET A 108 -4.55 2.11 3.07
C MET A 108 -3.14 2.65 2.81
N VAL A 109 -2.09 1.87 3.15
CA VAL A 109 -0.69 2.26 2.93
C VAL A 109 -0.42 2.43 1.44
N LYS A 110 -0.86 1.50 0.59
CA LYS A 110 -0.72 1.62 -0.87
C LYS A 110 -1.38 2.89 -1.38
N ARG A 111 -2.62 3.19 -0.97
CA ARG A 111 -3.34 4.40 -1.36
C ARG A 111 -2.62 5.67 -0.89
N TYR A 112 -2.07 5.65 0.32
CA TYR A 112 -1.31 6.75 0.88
C TYR A 112 0.00 7.01 0.10
N LEU A 113 0.75 5.95 -0.19
CA LEU A 113 1.97 6.02 -1.00
C LEU A 113 1.69 6.61 -2.38
N LEU A 114 0.64 6.12 -3.06
CA LEU A 114 0.22 6.65 -4.36
C LEU A 114 -0.18 8.13 -4.30
N LYS A 115 -0.89 8.56 -3.25
CA LYS A 115 -1.23 9.98 -3.04
C LYS A 115 0.00 10.87 -2.82
N LYS A 116 1.04 10.36 -2.14
CA LYS A 116 2.31 11.05 -1.95
C LYS A 116 3.24 11.01 -3.18
N GLY A 117 2.77 10.45 -4.30
CA GLY A 117 3.56 10.35 -5.53
C GLY A 117 4.62 9.25 -5.49
N TYR A 118 4.54 8.32 -4.53
CA TYR A 118 5.30 7.08 -4.59
C TYR A 118 4.61 6.12 -5.56
N GLY A 119 5.38 5.54 -6.46
CA GLY A 119 4.89 4.69 -7.53
C GLY A 119 5.97 3.70 -7.94
N LEU A 120 5.79 3.07 -9.10
CA LEU A 120 6.85 2.24 -9.66
C LEU A 120 8.12 3.06 -9.88
N PRO A 121 9.30 2.49 -9.59
CA PRO A 121 10.55 3.21 -9.76
C PRO A 121 10.74 3.55 -11.24
N VAL A 122 11.21 4.77 -11.48
CA VAL A 122 11.55 5.26 -12.82
C VAL A 122 13.06 5.41 -12.87
N CYS A 123 13.67 4.91 -13.94
CA CYS A 123 15.09 5.10 -14.15
C CYS A 123 15.41 6.58 -14.34
N ILE A 124 16.45 7.08 -13.67
CA ILE A 124 16.90 8.48 -13.83
C ILE A 124 17.51 8.71 -15.20
N GLU A 125 18.32 7.76 -15.68
CA GLU A 125 19.02 7.86 -16.98
C GLU A 125 18.08 7.76 -18.19
N CYS A 126 17.29 6.68 -18.30
CA CYS A 126 16.43 6.46 -19.47
C CYS A 126 14.99 6.98 -19.30
N GLY A 127 14.58 7.36 -18.09
CA GLY A 127 13.22 7.83 -17.81
C GLY A 127 12.14 6.75 -17.95
N GLU A 128 12.52 5.48 -18.10
CA GLU A 128 11.57 4.38 -18.27
C GLU A 128 11.10 3.83 -16.93
N SER A 129 9.79 3.59 -16.81
CA SER A 129 9.20 3.03 -15.59
C SER A 129 9.44 1.53 -15.54
N TRP A 130 9.89 1.05 -14.39
CA TRP A 130 10.13 -0.37 -14.17
C TRP A 130 8.82 -1.15 -14.15
N SER A 131 8.87 -2.40 -14.61
CA SER A 131 7.77 -3.33 -14.44
C SER A 131 7.59 -3.70 -12.96
N GLU A 132 6.37 -4.04 -12.53
CA GLU A 132 6.14 -4.47 -11.14
C GLU A 132 6.98 -5.69 -10.75
N LYS A 133 7.26 -6.58 -11.71
CA LYS A 133 8.07 -7.79 -11.49
C LYS A 133 9.52 -7.41 -11.20
N ASP A 134 10.07 -6.47 -11.96
CA ASP A 134 11.45 -6.03 -11.79
C ASP A 134 11.60 -5.16 -10.53
N ALA A 135 10.62 -4.30 -10.24
CA ALA A 135 10.55 -3.54 -8.99
C ALA A 135 10.40 -4.44 -7.74
N ARG A 136 9.80 -5.63 -7.86
CA ARG A 136 9.78 -6.62 -6.77
C ARG A 136 11.11 -7.34 -6.61
N LYS A 137 11.79 -7.71 -7.70
CA LYS A 137 13.16 -8.26 -7.62
C LYS A 137 14.09 -7.27 -6.93
N LEU A 138 13.87 -5.98 -7.16
CA LEU A 138 14.57 -4.91 -6.47
C LEU A 138 14.48 -5.01 -4.96
N TYR A 139 13.30 -5.29 -4.41
CA TYR A 139 13.07 -5.35 -2.97
C TYR A 139 14.07 -6.28 -2.27
N ARG A 140 14.36 -7.44 -2.89
CA ARG A 140 15.26 -8.46 -2.35
C ARG A 140 16.75 -8.09 -2.39
N LYS A 141 17.15 -7.15 -3.25
CA LYS A 141 18.55 -6.76 -3.44
C LYS A 141 18.80 -5.41 -2.77
N ASN A 142 19.64 -5.39 -1.73
CA ASN A 142 20.02 -4.17 -1.01
C ASN A 142 21.24 -3.44 -1.64
N SER A 143 21.82 -3.98 -2.71
CA SER A 143 23.01 -3.47 -3.37
C SER A 143 22.70 -2.58 -4.57
N GLU A 144 23.74 -2.21 -5.33
CA GLU A 144 23.63 -1.60 -6.66
C GLU A 144 22.58 -2.28 -7.55
N ILE A 145 21.83 -1.44 -8.26
CA ILE A 145 20.66 -1.82 -9.03
C ILE A 145 20.95 -1.49 -10.49
N VAL A 146 20.98 -2.50 -11.34
CA VAL A 146 21.15 -2.29 -12.78
C VAL A 146 19.78 -2.11 -13.42
N CYS A 147 19.59 -1.04 -14.18
CA CYS A 147 18.35 -0.82 -14.93
C CYS A 147 18.18 -1.90 -16.01
N PRO A 148 17.02 -2.58 -16.09
CA PRO A 148 16.78 -3.62 -17.09
C PRO A 148 16.69 -3.09 -18.52
N HIS A 149 16.50 -1.77 -18.70
CA HIS A 149 16.35 -1.15 -20.02
C HIS A 149 17.66 -0.54 -20.55
N CYS A 150 18.43 0.15 -19.71
CA CYS A 150 19.65 0.87 -20.14
C CYS A 150 20.94 0.31 -19.55
N GLY A 151 20.89 -0.67 -18.65
CA GLY A 151 22.09 -1.25 -18.03
C GLY A 151 22.83 -0.34 -17.05
N GLN A 152 22.33 0.87 -16.79
CA GLN A 152 22.96 1.82 -15.88
C GLN A 152 22.71 1.44 -14.42
N LYS A 153 23.75 1.63 -13.59
CA LYS A 153 23.70 1.39 -12.15
C LYS A 153 22.97 2.54 -11.45
N GLN A 154 22.09 2.19 -10.53
CA GLN A 154 21.31 3.10 -9.70
C GLN A 154 21.30 2.61 -8.27
N TYR A 155 21.05 3.53 -7.35
CA TYR A 155 21.00 3.26 -5.92
C TYR A 155 19.66 3.68 -5.34
N ARG A 156 19.31 3.11 -4.19
CA ARG A 156 18.11 3.53 -3.45
C ARG A 156 18.38 4.86 -2.74
N THR A 157 17.38 5.72 -2.70
CA THR A 157 17.45 6.93 -1.87
C THR A 157 17.38 6.57 -0.38
N LYS A 158 18.06 7.36 0.47
CA LYS A 158 17.98 7.22 1.95
C LYS A 158 16.55 7.26 2.46
N LYS A 159 15.73 8.16 1.90
CA LYS A 159 14.31 8.28 2.23
C LYS A 159 13.54 6.99 1.94
N SER A 160 13.86 6.32 0.84
CA SER A 160 13.27 5.02 0.51
C SER A 160 13.71 3.92 1.48
N MET A 161 14.97 3.94 1.92
CA MET A 161 15.46 3.02 2.96
C MET A 161 14.77 3.24 4.30
N GLN A 162 14.60 4.49 4.73
CA GLN A 162 13.85 4.84 5.94
C GLN A 162 12.39 4.38 5.87
N ILE A 163 11.70 4.61 4.75
CA ILE A 163 10.32 4.14 4.56
C ILE A 163 10.27 2.59 4.56
N SER A 164 11.28 1.92 3.99
CA SER A 164 11.38 0.46 4.06
C SER A 164 11.54 -0.03 5.51
N GLY A 165 12.26 0.72 6.36
CA GLY A 165 12.33 0.46 7.80
C GLY A 165 11.00 0.70 8.52
N VAL A 166 10.27 1.77 8.19
CA VAL A 166 8.91 1.99 8.71
C VAL A 166 7.96 0.87 8.27
N MET A 167 8.19 0.25 7.10
CA MET A 167 7.39 -0.87 6.63
C MET A 167 7.54 -2.13 7.51
N THR A 168 8.58 -2.23 8.36
CA THR A 168 8.71 -3.32 9.33
C THR A 168 8.03 -3.00 10.68
N MET A 169 7.33 -1.88 10.81
CA MET A 169 6.60 -1.47 12.02
C MET A 169 5.59 -2.52 12.56
N PRO A 170 4.96 -3.37 11.75
CA PRO A 170 4.10 -4.42 12.29
C PRO A 170 4.86 -5.54 13.04
N VAL A 171 6.18 -5.70 12.85
CA VAL A 171 6.97 -6.80 13.45
C VAL A 171 6.87 -6.86 14.98
N PRO A 172 7.01 -5.74 15.74
CA PRO A 172 6.75 -5.71 17.18
C PRO A 172 5.42 -6.30 17.63
N LEU A 173 4.38 -6.32 16.78
CA LEU A 173 3.07 -6.89 17.12
C LEU A 173 3.12 -8.42 17.30
N LEU A 174 4.19 -9.09 16.85
CA LEU A 174 4.42 -10.51 17.13
C LEU A 174 4.42 -10.82 18.63
N ILE A 175 4.90 -9.91 19.47
CA ILE A 175 4.96 -10.10 20.93
C ILE A 175 3.55 -10.13 21.53
N MET A 176 2.58 -9.44 20.91
CA MET A 176 1.19 -9.38 21.36
C MET A 176 0.39 -10.62 20.97
N LEU A 177 0.93 -11.46 20.07
CA LEU A 177 0.22 -12.61 19.52
C LEU A 177 -0.11 -13.66 20.60
N GLN A 178 0.76 -13.83 21.60
CA GLN A 178 0.55 -14.72 22.74
C GLN A 178 -0.62 -14.29 23.65
N HIS A 179 -1.03 -13.02 23.59
CA HIS A 179 -2.16 -12.50 24.37
C HIS A 179 -3.48 -12.61 23.59
N VAL A 180 -3.39 -12.63 22.26
CA VAL A 180 -4.56 -12.65 21.36
C VAL A 180 -4.98 -14.07 20.99
N PHE A 181 -4.04 -15.00 20.87
CA PHE A 181 -4.32 -16.38 20.44
C PHE A 181 -4.09 -17.36 21.60
N GLN A 182 -5.00 -18.32 21.76
CA GLN A 182 -4.80 -19.42 22.72
C GLN A 182 -3.70 -20.36 22.20
N HIS A 183 -3.73 -20.67 20.91
CA HIS A 183 -2.70 -21.41 20.20
C HIS A 183 -1.78 -20.45 19.44
N PHE A 184 -0.65 -20.13 20.05
CA PHE A 184 0.35 -19.22 19.48
C PHE A 184 0.76 -19.59 18.04
N VAL A 185 0.91 -20.88 17.72
CA VAL A 185 1.32 -21.35 16.38
C VAL A 185 0.31 -20.95 15.31
N ILE A 186 -1.00 -21.05 15.60
CA ILE A 186 -2.06 -20.67 14.66
C ILE A 186 -1.97 -19.16 14.40
N GLY A 187 -1.88 -18.36 15.46
CA GLY A 187 -1.67 -16.92 15.35
C GLY A 187 -0.44 -16.56 14.53
N LEU A 188 0.68 -17.26 14.76
CA LEU A 188 1.95 -17.03 14.06
C LEU A 188 1.81 -17.27 12.56
N ILE A 189 1.16 -18.37 12.15
CA ILE A 189 0.92 -18.67 10.73
C ILE A 189 0.11 -17.55 10.08
N PHE A 190 -1.01 -17.15 10.69
CA PHE A 190 -1.85 -16.06 10.17
C PHE A 190 -1.10 -14.74 10.08
N PHE A 191 -0.28 -14.41 11.09
CA PHE A 191 0.55 -13.22 11.10
C PHE A 191 1.59 -13.23 9.96
N LEU A 192 2.31 -14.33 9.79
CA LEU A 192 3.32 -14.48 8.73
C LEU A 192 2.71 -14.38 7.33
N VAL A 193 1.56 -15.02 7.11
CA VAL A 193 0.81 -14.92 5.85
C VAL A 193 0.36 -13.48 5.60
N GLY A 194 -0.16 -12.79 6.62
CA GLY A 194 -0.55 -11.38 6.53
C GLY A 194 0.62 -10.46 6.21
N MET A 195 1.74 -10.64 6.90
CA MET A 195 2.99 -9.91 6.65
C MET A 195 3.54 -10.15 5.25
N PHE A 196 3.51 -11.41 4.78
CA PHE A 196 3.92 -11.74 3.42
C PHE A 196 3.08 -10.98 2.40
N PHE A 197 1.75 -10.99 2.54
CA PHE A 197 0.86 -10.27 1.63
C PHE A 197 1.08 -8.75 1.67
N TYR A 198 1.23 -8.19 2.88
CA TYR A 198 1.52 -6.79 3.12
C TYR A 198 2.80 -6.34 2.40
N HIS A 199 3.91 -7.04 2.63
CA HIS A 199 5.18 -6.71 2.00
C HIS A 199 5.16 -6.95 0.49
N TYR A 200 4.61 -8.07 0.03
CA TYR A 200 4.53 -8.40 -1.39
C TYR A 200 3.80 -7.32 -2.20
N GLN A 201 2.72 -6.79 -1.63
CA GLN A 201 1.86 -5.83 -2.32
C GLN A 201 2.38 -4.39 -2.27
N ILE A 202 3.11 -4.00 -1.22
CA ILE A 202 3.62 -2.63 -1.02
C ILE A 202 5.04 -2.45 -1.55
N ALA A 203 5.90 -3.49 -1.45
CA ALA A 203 7.31 -3.45 -1.82
C ALA A 203 7.63 -2.70 -3.12
N PRO A 204 6.96 -2.95 -4.27
CA PRO A 204 7.35 -2.30 -5.52
C PRO A 204 7.09 -0.78 -5.55
N TYR A 205 6.31 -0.22 -4.62
CA TYR A 205 5.91 1.18 -4.62
C TYR A 205 6.72 2.06 -3.67
N VAL A 206 7.61 1.49 -2.85
CA VAL A 206 8.37 2.24 -1.83
C VAL A 206 9.67 2.83 -2.38
N PHE A 207 10.06 2.44 -3.59
CA PHE A 207 11.38 2.76 -4.14
C PHE A 207 11.43 4.08 -4.90
N LYS A 208 12.33 4.96 -4.45
CA LYS A 208 12.85 6.09 -5.23
C LYS A 208 14.33 5.86 -5.47
N LEU A 209 14.72 5.94 -6.75
CA LEU A 209 16.09 5.73 -7.22
C LEU A 209 16.87 7.06 -7.18
N GLN A 210 18.19 6.96 -7.02
CA GLN A 210 19.19 8.02 -7.16
C GLN A 210 20.40 7.51 -7.93
N GLU A 211 21.11 8.39 -8.61
CA GLU A 211 22.29 8.06 -9.42
C GLU A 211 23.54 7.86 -8.57
N LYS A 212 23.76 8.72 -7.56
CA LYS A 212 24.91 8.64 -6.65
C LYS A 212 24.68 7.64 -5.52
N ASP A 213 25.73 6.93 -5.16
CA ASP A 213 25.70 5.97 -4.05
C ASP A 213 25.44 6.70 -2.71
N PRO A 214 24.33 6.40 -2.00
CA PRO A 214 24.05 7.00 -0.69
C PRO A 214 25.06 6.59 0.39
N MET A 215 25.86 5.55 0.20
CA MET A 215 26.80 5.05 1.23
C MET A 215 27.91 6.06 1.59
N ASN A 216 28.22 7.01 0.71
CA ASN A 216 29.21 8.05 0.96
C ASN A 216 28.65 9.27 1.71
N GLU A 217 27.34 9.33 1.93
CA GLU A 217 26.71 10.44 2.62
C GLU A 217 26.11 9.95 3.95
N PRO A 218 26.40 10.60 5.10
CA PRO A 218 25.92 10.16 6.40
C PRO A 218 24.38 10.08 6.48
N LEU A 219 23.86 9.11 7.25
CA LEU A 219 22.42 8.88 7.44
C LEU A 219 21.73 9.91 8.35
N TRP A 220 22.47 10.91 8.82
CA TRP A 220 22.03 12.02 9.67
C TRP A 220 22.04 13.34 8.89
#